data_AF-A0A3D2CIN4-F1
#
_entry.id   AF-A0A3D2CIN4-F1
#
_cell.length_a   1.000
_cell.length_b   1.000
_cell.length_c   1.000
_cell.angle_alpha   90.00
_cell.angle_beta   90.00
_cell.angle_gamma   90.00
#
_symmetry.space_group_name_H-M   'P 1'
#
loop_
_entity.id
_entity.type
_entity.pdbx_description
1 polymer ?
#
loop_
_entity_poly.entity_id
_entity_poly.type
_entity_poly.pdbx_seq_one_letter_code
_entity_poly.pdbx_strand_id
1 'polypeptide(L)'
;MKKMLSWVLVLSFCLPILLSCGQETSGTKAPATVSDPSATTTAASPETGTPASSASEEPEELKWDYGFGVYTIQTADGEHTLYKSSQILSLDGTNPDKARFTIHPKTKNDQACYAIYFGDDEVDLLAITSFLPDAAELKQERGGYDPKNIKNYWTFEAYEDGTCRIVPFSSKESRPICLAVRDGKVVVESREDDNPGQLFRIEKAGKHSTYREFASKGGNIFVRIHKNDISIGTGITEEFMQEFADHFQEAYEAEIELTGYIPYDVIVVSGWENLGYVAGVSDNYHVINANRGFMREELVKSVSRKKNLNIFDLSFGLLHELGHMFDSGRGWNFESEAWTDLKLCYVLYKLTEDHKNTDGTVFGCASSDYGASRCFTYETMTEGLDIHKSKGAMTTVYGFFGAAKLFLDMTYDPDFGGWEPFIQTFHWFQDNGYTQNSFDRWTKFTTFVEKLSEFSGQDVKSKYLTEENWEVFRRYYQEETKDVV
;
A
#
# COMPACT_ATOMS: atom_id res chain seq x y z
N MET A 1 12.38 -47.72 -37.49
CA MET A 1 11.03 -48.34 -37.43
C MET A 1 10.25 -47.71 -36.28
N LYS A 2 9.00 -47.27 -36.55
CA LYS A 2 7.97 -46.71 -35.62
C LYS A 2 8.33 -45.35 -34.99
N LYS A 3 7.83 -44.17 -35.40
CA LYS A 3 6.47 -43.63 -35.65
C LYS A 3 5.50 -43.69 -34.45
N MET A 4 5.27 -42.49 -33.87
CA MET A 4 3.99 -41.79 -33.64
C MET A 4 2.94 -42.29 -32.62
N LEU A 5 2.25 -41.28 -32.05
CA LEU A 5 1.06 -41.22 -31.15
C LEU A 5 1.35 -41.44 -29.65
N SER A 6 0.86 -40.65 -28.69
CA SER A 6 -0.33 -39.77 -28.64
C SER A 6 -0.13 -38.69 -27.55
N TRP A 7 -0.13 -37.40 -27.86
CA TRP A 7 -1.23 -36.44 -27.58
C TRP A 7 -2.45 -37.03 -26.85
N VAL A 8 -2.63 -36.67 -25.58
CA VAL A 8 -3.87 -36.34 -24.83
C VAL A 8 -3.45 -36.09 -23.37
N LEU A 9 -4.03 -35.08 -22.71
CA LEU A 9 -3.74 -34.54 -21.36
C LEU A 9 -2.74 -33.36 -21.30
N VAL A 10 -3.01 -32.33 -22.10
CA VAL A 10 -2.70 -30.93 -21.76
C VAL A 10 -4.02 -30.17 -21.83
N LEU A 11 -4.81 -30.21 -20.74
CA LEU A 11 -6.05 -29.44 -20.58
C LEU A 11 -6.60 -29.66 -19.17
N SER A 12 -6.00 -29.00 -18.18
CA SER A 12 -6.53 -28.61 -16.86
C SER A 12 -5.34 -28.25 -15.98
N PHE A 13 -5.46 -27.22 -15.16
CA PHE A 13 -4.40 -26.53 -14.39
C PHE A 13 -3.63 -25.45 -15.16
N CYS A 14 -4.33 -24.37 -15.50
CA CYS A 14 -3.82 -22.99 -15.55
C CYS A 14 -5.01 -22.03 -15.67
N LEU A 15 -5.65 -21.69 -14.55
CA LEU A 15 -6.50 -20.52 -14.28
C LEU A 15 -7.00 -20.70 -12.83
N PRO A 16 -6.79 -19.74 -11.90
CA PRO A 16 -7.38 -18.42 -12.01
C PRO A 16 -6.43 -17.28 -11.61
N ILE A 17 -6.18 -16.36 -12.52
CA ILE A 17 -5.85 -14.96 -12.22
C ILE A 17 -6.76 -14.16 -13.15
N LEU A 18 -7.31 -13.05 -12.65
CA LEU A 18 -8.32 -12.19 -13.27
C LEU A 18 -9.76 -12.58 -12.93
N LEU A 19 -10.28 -11.97 -11.86
CA LEU A 19 -11.59 -11.32 -11.78
C LEU A 19 -11.85 -10.91 -10.34
N SER A 20 -11.75 -9.61 -10.05
CA SER A 20 -12.67 -8.86 -9.18
C SER A 20 -12.03 -7.54 -8.72
N CYS A 21 -12.26 -6.46 -9.47
CA CYS A 21 -12.25 -5.09 -8.92
C CYS A 21 -13.24 -4.21 -9.69
N GLY A 22 -14.20 -3.60 -8.96
CA GLY A 22 -14.82 -2.32 -9.29
C GLY A 22 -16.15 -2.29 -10.06
N GLN A 23 -17.29 -2.31 -9.34
CA GLN A 23 -18.54 -1.68 -9.79
C GLN A 23 -18.85 -0.51 -8.85
N GLU A 24 -18.85 0.73 -9.34
CA GLU A 24 -19.36 1.90 -8.61
C GLU A 24 -20.79 2.22 -9.10
N THR A 25 -21.72 2.38 -8.16
CA THR A 25 -23.08 2.87 -8.44
C THR A 25 -23.20 4.35 -8.11
N SER A 26 -23.80 5.09 -9.03
CA SER A 26 -23.93 6.54 -9.04
C SER A 26 -25.06 7.04 -8.13
N GLY A 27 -24.75 8.01 -7.26
CA GLY A 27 -25.71 8.72 -6.42
C GLY A 27 -26.11 10.08 -7.02
N THR A 28 -27.40 10.25 -7.28
CA THR A 28 -28.03 11.40 -7.94
C THR A 28 -28.11 12.63 -7.01
N LYS A 29 -27.79 13.83 -7.53
CA LYS A 29 -27.97 15.15 -6.90
C LYS A 29 -29.41 15.67 -7.06
N ALA A 30 -29.93 16.37 -6.04
CA ALA A 30 -30.89 17.49 -6.16
C ALA A 30 -30.95 18.29 -4.82
N PRO A 31 -31.47 19.54 -4.76
CA PRO A 31 -30.63 20.71 -4.50
C PRO A 31 -31.07 21.60 -3.31
N ALA A 32 -30.24 22.63 -3.11
CA ALA A 32 -30.25 23.71 -2.12
C ALA A 32 -31.60 24.40 -1.83
N THR A 33 -31.69 25.00 -0.65
CA THR A 33 -32.55 26.16 -0.41
C THR A 33 -31.83 27.19 0.46
N VAL A 34 -31.80 28.41 -0.05
CA VAL A 34 -31.30 29.65 0.54
C VAL A 34 -32.42 30.30 1.34
N SER A 35 -32.12 30.88 2.52
CA SER A 35 -32.83 32.05 3.05
C SER A 35 -31.91 32.84 3.97
N ASP A 36 -31.80 34.12 3.67
CA ASP A 36 -30.93 35.15 4.24
C ASP A 36 -31.78 36.02 5.23
N PRO A 37 -31.37 37.25 5.62
CA PRO A 37 -30.63 37.65 6.82
C PRO A 37 -31.46 38.54 7.78
N SER A 38 -30.83 39.07 8.85
CA SER A 38 -31.11 40.38 9.52
C SER A 38 -30.77 40.30 11.03
N ALA A 39 -30.24 41.30 11.74
CA ALA A 39 -29.54 42.54 11.45
C ALA A 39 -28.94 43.06 12.77
N THR A 40 -27.76 43.67 12.66
CA THR A 40 -27.23 44.88 13.31
C THR A 40 -27.74 45.34 14.68
N THR A 41 -26.79 45.58 15.61
CA THR A 41 -26.70 46.88 16.32
C THR A 41 -25.27 47.17 16.77
N THR A 42 -24.85 48.41 16.52
CA THR A 42 -23.57 49.05 16.81
C THR A 42 -23.55 49.64 18.23
N ALA A 43 -22.42 49.59 18.94
CA ALA A 43 -21.70 50.79 19.45
C ALA A 43 -20.69 50.52 20.59
N ALA A 44 -19.56 51.23 20.43
CA ALA A 44 -18.69 51.83 21.45
C ALA A 44 -17.72 50.95 22.26
N SER A 45 -16.43 51.12 21.91
CA SER A 45 -15.25 50.88 22.74
C SER A 45 -15.24 51.82 23.96
N PRO A 46 -14.72 51.38 25.11
CA PRO A 46 -13.49 52.01 25.59
C PRO A 46 -12.47 51.00 26.12
N GLU A 47 -11.20 51.27 25.81
CA GLU A 47 -10.02 50.67 26.42
C GLU A 47 -10.07 50.80 27.94
N THR A 48 -9.77 49.71 28.67
CA THR A 48 -9.08 49.75 29.97
C THR A 48 -8.72 48.34 30.46
N GLY A 49 -7.42 48.06 30.48
CA GLY A 49 -6.76 47.14 31.42
C GLY A 49 -7.10 45.65 31.35
N THR A 50 -6.38 44.89 30.52
CA THR A 50 -6.30 43.43 30.61
C THR A 50 -5.63 43.01 31.93
N PRO A 51 -6.30 42.31 32.86
CA PRO A 51 -5.62 41.52 33.88
C PRO A 51 -5.07 40.28 33.17
N ALA A 52 -3.83 39.89 33.50
CA ALA A 52 -3.21 38.67 32.99
C ALA A 52 -4.14 37.46 33.18
N SER A 53 -4.79 37.04 32.10
CA SER A 53 -5.46 35.75 32.01
C SER A 53 -4.33 34.74 31.87
N SER A 54 -4.08 33.99 32.95
CA SER A 54 -3.41 32.71 32.87
C SER A 54 -4.08 31.92 31.75
N ALA A 55 -3.35 31.69 30.66
CA ALA A 55 -3.71 30.64 29.74
C ALA A 55 -3.78 29.37 30.59
N SER A 56 -4.98 28.85 30.80
CA SER A 56 -5.14 27.45 31.09
C SER A 56 -4.53 26.74 29.89
N GLU A 57 -3.29 26.26 30.05
CA GLU A 57 -2.77 25.21 29.19
C GLU A 57 -3.82 24.10 29.27
N GLU A 58 -4.60 23.94 28.20
CA GLU A 58 -5.36 22.71 28.04
C GLU A 58 -4.33 21.58 28.14
N PRO A 59 -4.57 20.55 28.96
CA PRO A 59 -3.61 19.48 29.12
C PRO A 59 -3.32 18.92 27.73
N GLU A 60 -2.04 18.93 27.34
CA GLU A 60 -1.60 18.24 26.13
C GLU A 60 -2.10 16.80 26.24
N GLU A 61 -3.08 16.45 25.40
CA GLU A 61 -3.63 15.11 25.35
C GLU A 61 -2.46 14.17 25.08
N LEU A 62 -2.19 13.26 26.01
CA LEU A 62 -1.04 12.37 25.97
C LEU A 62 -1.17 11.47 24.72
N LYS A 63 -0.60 11.90 23.60
CA LYS A 63 -0.70 11.17 22.33
C LYS A 63 0.20 9.94 22.41
N TRP A 64 -0.44 8.79 22.51
CA TRP A 64 0.24 7.51 22.41
C TRP A 64 0.35 7.09 20.96
N ASP A 65 1.58 7.05 20.43
CA ASP A 65 1.85 6.56 19.09
C ASP A 65 2.42 5.14 19.12
N TYR A 66 1.63 4.17 18.65
CA TYR A 66 2.12 2.81 18.44
C TYR A 66 2.63 2.71 17.02
N GLY A 67 3.94 2.55 16.86
CA GLY A 67 4.52 2.15 15.58
C GLY A 67 3.96 0.80 15.12
N PHE A 68 4.16 0.50 13.84
CA PHE A 68 3.83 -0.82 13.31
C PHE A 68 4.48 -1.92 14.17
N GLY A 69 3.75 -3.00 14.43
CA GLY A 69 4.31 -4.18 15.06
C GLY A 69 3.30 -5.10 15.71
N VAL A 70 3.83 -6.19 16.27
CA VAL A 70 3.08 -7.18 17.04
C VAL A 70 3.12 -6.81 18.52
N TYR A 71 1.96 -6.78 19.15
CA TYR A 71 1.74 -6.38 20.53
C TYR A 71 0.94 -7.45 21.29
N THR A 72 1.09 -7.49 22.60
CA THR A 72 0.15 -8.16 23.50
C THR A 72 -0.76 -7.11 24.11
N ILE A 73 -2.07 -7.36 24.07
CA ILE A 73 -3.08 -6.50 24.70
C ILE A 73 -3.69 -7.28 25.86
N GLN A 74 -3.59 -6.72 27.06
CA GLN A 74 -4.02 -7.35 28.32
C GLN A 74 -4.92 -6.39 29.08
N THR A 75 -5.89 -6.90 29.83
CA THR A 75 -6.65 -6.07 30.76
C THR A 75 -5.74 -5.60 31.90
N ALA A 76 -5.93 -4.37 32.39
CA ALA A 76 -5.04 -3.77 33.40
C ALA A 76 -5.07 -4.50 34.75
N ASP A 77 -6.17 -5.21 35.05
CA ASP A 77 -6.33 -6.09 36.21
C ASP A 77 -5.55 -7.41 36.09
N GLY A 78 -4.99 -7.71 34.91
CA GLY A 78 -4.23 -8.93 34.65
C GLY A 78 -5.06 -10.21 34.65
N GLU A 79 -6.39 -10.12 34.81
CA GLU A 79 -7.26 -11.29 34.91
C GLU A 79 -7.66 -11.86 33.54
N HIS A 80 -7.49 -11.09 32.46
CA HIS A 80 -7.90 -11.49 31.11
C HIS A 80 -6.89 -11.05 30.04
N THR A 81 -6.33 -12.04 29.33
CA THR A 81 -5.89 -11.78 27.97
C THR A 81 -7.14 -11.64 27.09
N LEU A 82 -7.10 -10.74 26.12
CA LEU A 82 -8.16 -10.50 25.16
C LEU A 82 -8.39 -11.75 24.27
N TYR A 83 -8.92 -12.89 24.77
CA TYR A 83 -9.50 -13.99 23.97
C TYR A 83 -10.22 -15.14 24.72
N LYS A 84 -11.46 -15.44 24.29
CA LYS A 84 -12.00 -16.70 23.70
C LYS A 84 -13.45 -16.48 23.22
N SER A 85 -13.66 -16.01 21.98
CA SER A 85 -15.00 -16.10 21.37
C SER A 85 -15.30 -17.53 20.92
N SER A 86 -16.51 -18.01 21.20
CA SER A 86 -17.01 -19.35 20.83
C SER A 86 -17.37 -19.48 19.35
N GLN A 87 -17.19 -18.43 18.54
CA GLN A 87 -17.43 -18.44 17.09
C GLN A 87 -16.14 -18.39 16.25
N ILE A 88 -14.96 -18.34 16.88
CA ILE A 88 -13.69 -18.58 16.19
C ILE A 88 -13.57 -20.09 16.01
N LEU A 89 -13.90 -20.53 14.79
CA LEU A 89 -13.77 -21.92 14.35
C LEU A 89 -12.41 -22.49 14.76
N SER A 90 -12.42 -23.75 15.17
CA SER A 90 -11.25 -24.56 15.49
C SER A 90 -10.22 -24.49 14.36
N LEU A 91 -9.19 -23.66 14.53
CA LEU A 91 -7.90 -23.83 13.90
C LEU A 91 -7.07 -24.63 14.90
N ASP A 92 -7.03 -25.94 14.65
CA ASP A 92 -6.37 -27.04 15.36
C ASP A 92 -5.87 -26.76 16.79
N GLY A 93 -6.42 -27.52 17.74
CA GLY A 93 -6.27 -27.38 19.18
C GLY A 93 -4.88 -27.69 19.75
N THR A 94 -3.80 -27.14 19.18
CA THR A 94 -2.44 -27.30 19.68
C THR A 94 -1.58 -26.03 19.57
N ASN A 95 -2.11 -24.82 19.77
CA ASN A 95 -1.19 -23.71 20.07
C ASN A 95 -1.80 -22.56 20.92
N PRO A 96 -1.35 -22.37 22.18
CA PRO A 96 -1.80 -21.30 23.07
C PRO A 96 -1.25 -19.89 22.76
N ASP A 97 -0.53 -19.69 21.65
CA ASP A 97 0.14 -18.42 21.32
C ASP A 97 -0.76 -17.32 20.67
N LYS A 98 -2.07 -17.32 20.94
CA LYS A 98 -3.07 -16.42 20.30
C LYS A 98 -3.40 -15.13 21.08
N ALA A 99 -2.54 -14.71 22.00
CA ALA A 99 -2.66 -13.48 22.79
C ALA A 99 -1.97 -12.26 22.15
N ARG A 100 -1.84 -12.24 20.82
CA ARG A 100 -1.03 -11.26 20.09
C ARG A 100 -1.89 -10.55 19.07
N PHE A 101 -1.53 -9.31 18.81
CA PHE A 101 -2.24 -8.40 17.93
C PHE A 101 -1.24 -7.66 17.07
N THR A 102 -1.46 -7.58 15.77
CA THR A 102 -0.69 -6.68 14.91
C THR A 102 -1.40 -5.33 14.88
N ILE A 103 -0.72 -4.27 15.32
CA ILE A 103 -1.24 -2.90 15.33
C ILE A 103 -0.63 -2.14 14.15
N HIS A 104 -1.48 -1.57 13.32
CA HIS A 104 -1.10 -0.79 12.15
C HIS A 104 -1.39 0.68 12.39
N PRO A 105 -0.36 1.54 12.47
CA PRO A 105 -0.57 2.97 12.56
C PRO A 105 -1.17 3.51 11.26
N LYS A 106 -2.07 4.45 11.41
CA LYS A 106 -2.66 5.26 10.35
C LYS A 106 -2.82 6.69 10.85
N THR A 107 -2.63 7.64 9.94
CA THR A 107 -2.92 9.05 10.20
C THR A 107 -4.21 9.41 9.47
N LYS A 108 -5.20 9.95 10.20
CA LYS A 108 -6.42 10.48 9.60
C LYS A 108 -6.80 11.80 10.26
N ASN A 109 -6.91 12.87 9.46
CA ASN A 109 -7.23 14.22 9.95
C ASN A 109 -6.33 14.65 11.13
N ASP A 110 -5.02 14.41 11.01
CA ASP A 110 -4.00 14.71 12.05
C ASP A 110 -4.20 13.98 13.39
N GLN A 111 -5.06 12.96 13.43
CA GLN A 111 -5.26 12.06 14.57
C GLN A 111 -4.69 10.68 14.28
N ALA A 112 -3.99 10.12 15.27
CA ALA A 112 -3.52 8.75 15.22
C ALA A 112 -4.70 7.78 15.31
N CYS A 113 -4.81 6.89 14.34
CA CYS A 113 -5.78 5.81 14.33
C CYS A 113 -5.11 4.49 13.94
N TYR A 114 -5.75 3.38 14.27
CA TYR A 114 -5.10 2.08 14.21
C TYR A 114 -6.03 1.01 13.67
N ALA A 115 -5.52 0.16 12.78
CA ALA A 115 -6.14 -1.13 12.52
C ALA A 115 -5.49 -2.18 13.44
N ILE A 116 -6.31 -3.03 14.04
CA ILE A 116 -5.86 -4.06 14.99
C ILE A 116 -6.23 -5.42 14.41
N TYR A 117 -5.25 -6.28 14.19
CA TYR A 117 -5.46 -7.64 13.69
C TYR A 117 -5.13 -8.67 14.76
N PHE A 118 -5.86 -9.79 14.77
CA PHE A 118 -5.55 -10.92 15.64
C PHE A 118 -4.36 -11.70 15.10
N GLY A 119 -3.42 -12.02 16.00
CA GLY A 119 -2.19 -12.71 15.69
C GLY A 119 -1.20 -11.86 14.89
N ASP A 120 -0.26 -12.56 14.26
CA ASP A 120 0.86 -11.95 13.55
C ASP A 120 0.64 -11.89 12.03
N ASP A 121 -0.36 -12.65 11.53
CA ASP A 121 -0.62 -12.97 10.12
C ASP A 121 -1.63 -12.02 9.45
N GLU A 122 -2.13 -10.99 10.16
CA GLU A 122 -3.04 -9.94 9.66
C GLU A 122 -4.31 -10.43 8.92
N VAL A 123 -4.69 -11.69 9.08
CA VAL A 123 -5.86 -12.28 8.39
C VAL A 123 -7.17 -11.82 9.00
N ASP A 124 -7.18 -11.63 10.32
CA ASP A 124 -8.39 -11.44 11.11
C ASP A 124 -8.41 -10.04 11.72
N LEU A 125 -9.16 -9.12 11.10
CA LEU A 125 -9.30 -7.75 11.58
C LEU A 125 -10.28 -7.66 12.77
N LEU A 126 -9.93 -6.86 13.77
CA LEU A 126 -10.83 -6.45 14.85
C LEU A 126 -11.81 -5.39 14.30
N ALA A 127 -13.00 -5.83 13.87
CA ALA A 127 -13.98 -5.01 13.16
C ALA A 127 -15.34 -4.88 13.89
N ILE A 128 -16.02 -3.75 13.70
CA ILE A 128 -17.37 -3.49 14.24
C ILE A 128 -18.40 -3.72 13.13
N THR A 129 -19.23 -4.74 13.28
CA THR A 129 -20.08 -5.23 12.18
C THR A 129 -21.46 -4.56 12.05
N SER A 130 -21.94 -3.82 13.04
CA SER A 130 -23.22 -3.12 12.96
C SER A 130 -23.31 -1.90 13.90
N PHE A 131 -24.16 -0.92 13.54
CA PHE A 131 -24.53 0.19 14.41
C PHE A 131 -25.39 -0.34 15.56
N LEU A 132 -24.90 -0.18 16.79
CA LEU A 132 -25.45 -0.81 17.99
C LEU A 132 -26.73 -0.16 18.53
N PRO A 133 -27.62 -0.97 19.11
CA PRO A 133 -28.12 -0.73 20.46
C PRO A 133 -27.70 -1.92 21.35
N ASP A 134 -26.84 -1.62 22.33
CA ASP A 134 -26.46 -2.43 23.49
C ASP A 134 -25.91 -3.86 23.23
N ALA A 135 -24.57 -3.96 23.26
CA ALA A 135 -23.72 -5.16 23.15
C ALA A 135 -23.75 -5.91 21.79
N ALA A 136 -22.92 -5.49 20.83
CA ALA A 136 -22.64 -6.27 19.62
C ALA A 136 -21.47 -7.22 19.88
N GLU A 137 -21.65 -8.48 19.51
CA GLU A 137 -20.53 -9.40 19.33
C GLU A 137 -19.68 -8.94 18.12
N LEU A 138 -18.36 -8.88 18.31
CA LEU A 138 -17.39 -8.70 17.23
C LEU A 138 -17.37 -9.95 16.33
N LYS A 139 -17.21 -9.79 15.01
CA LYS A 139 -17.04 -10.92 14.08
C LYS A 139 -15.72 -10.82 13.32
N GLN A 140 -15.23 -12.00 12.93
CA GLN A 140 -14.14 -12.21 12.00
C GLN A 140 -14.63 -11.91 10.57
N GLU A 141 -14.11 -10.86 9.94
CA GLU A 141 -14.21 -10.69 8.49
C GLU A 141 -12.93 -11.23 7.86
N ARG A 142 -13.05 -12.26 7.02
CA ARG A 142 -11.93 -12.80 6.24
C ARG A 142 -11.56 -11.73 5.22
N GLY A 143 -10.34 -11.20 5.32
CA GLY A 143 -9.90 -9.99 4.62
C GLY A 143 -10.24 -9.94 3.13
N GLY A 144 -11.27 -9.17 2.80
CA GLY A 144 -11.42 -8.40 1.57
C GLY A 144 -11.95 -7.05 2.05
N TYR A 145 -11.08 -6.06 2.18
CA TYR A 145 -11.35 -4.86 2.97
C TYR A 145 -11.71 -3.64 2.12
N ASP A 146 -12.68 -2.84 2.60
CA ASP A 146 -13.11 -1.57 2.01
C ASP A 146 -12.77 -0.35 2.90
N PRO A 147 -11.83 0.48 2.40
CA PRO A 147 -11.55 1.91 2.63
C PRO A 147 -12.51 2.70 3.47
N LYS A 148 -13.74 2.61 3.00
CA LYS A 148 -14.79 3.55 3.35
C LYS A 148 -15.37 3.23 4.74
N ASN A 149 -15.01 2.10 5.36
CA ASN A 149 -15.52 1.67 6.66
C ASN A 149 -14.68 2.18 7.85
N ILE A 150 -14.86 3.46 8.21
CA ILE A 150 -14.27 4.12 9.40
C ILE A 150 -14.54 3.35 10.71
N LYS A 151 -15.54 2.47 10.71
CA LYS A 151 -15.97 1.63 11.83
C LYS A 151 -14.93 0.59 12.29
N ASN A 152 -13.87 0.38 11.50
CA ASN A 152 -12.86 -0.64 11.75
C ASN A 152 -11.52 -0.07 12.24
N TYR A 153 -11.45 1.24 12.49
CA TYR A 153 -10.28 1.89 13.08
C TYR A 153 -10.48 2.15 14.57
N TRP A 154 -9.37 2.15 15.29
CA TRP A 154 -9.30 2.29 16.74
C TRP A 154 -8.39 3.47 17.11
N THR A 155 -8.58 4.00 18.31
CA THR A 155 -7.75 5.02 18.95
C THR A 155 -7.39 4.54 20.33
N PHE A 156 -6.22 4.93 20.82
CA PHE A 156 -5.77 4.63 22.18
C PHE A 156 -5.76 5.91 22.98
N GLU A 157 -6.56 5.96 24.04
CA GLU A 157 -6.54 7.05 25.00
C GLU A 157 -5.70 6.63 26.20
N ALA A 158 -4.53 7.26 26.34
CA ALA A 158 -3.55 6.91 27.35
C ALA A 158 -3.86 7.53 28.72
N TYR A 159 -3.45 6.81 29.76
CA TYR A 159 -3.41 7.29 31.14
C TYR A 159 -1.97 7.31 31.65
N GLU A 160 -1.68 8.15 32.65
CA GLU A 160 -0.35 8.33 33.22
C GLU A 160 0.28 7.03 33.79
N ASP A 161 -0.55 6.07 34.18
CA ASP A 161 -0.12 4.79 34.74
C ASP A 161 0.32 3.74 33.70
N GLY A 162 0.33 4.13 32.42
CA GLY A 162 0.69 3.25 31.31
C GLY A 162 -0.42 2.28 30.92
N THR A 163 -1.67 2.55 31.31
CA THR A 163 -2.85 1.89 30.75
C THR A 163 -3.51 2.76 29.66
N CYS A 164 -4.28 2.14 28.78
CA CYS A 164 -5.06 2.83 27.77
C CYS A 164 -6.50 2.33 27.73
N ARG A 165 -7.36 3.19 27.19
CA ARG A 165 -8.66 2.79 26.66
C ARG A 165 -8.57 2.62 25.15
N ILE A 166 -9.18 1.56 24.62
CA ILE A 166 -9.25 1.30 23.18
C ILE A 166 -10.63 1.71 22.69
N VAL A 167 -10.70 2.69 21.78
CA VAL A 167 -11.94 3.36 21.37
C VAL A 167 -12.10 3.33 19.85
N PRO A 168 -13.27 2.99 19.29
CA PRO A 168 -13.50 3.07 17.85
C PRO A 168 -13.34 4.51 17.34
N PHE A 169 -12.56 4.72 16.28
CA PHE A 169 -12.28 6.05 15.73
C PHE A 169 -13.56 6.80 15.33
N SER A 170 -14.56 6.09 14.79
CA SER A 170 -15.87 6.67 14.41
C SER A 170 -16.71 7.18 15.58
N SER A 171 -16.35 6.89 16.83
CA SER A 171 -17.18 7.14 18.00
C SER A 171 -16.92 8.48 18.71
N LYS A 172 -15.82 9.19 18.38
CA LYS A 172 -15.47 10.48 19.00
C LYS A 172 -16.57 11.55 18.86
N GLU A 173 -17.44 11.45 17.85
CA GLU A 173 -18.43 12.49 17.53
C GLU A 173 -19.88 12.12 17.83
N SER A 174 -20.21 10.89 18.28
CA SER A 174 -21.65 10.55 18.43
C SER A 174 -22.05 9.57 19.53
N ARG A 175 -21.16 8.70 20.07
CA ARG A 175 -21.47 7.83 21.24
C ARG A 175 -20.19 7.44 21.99
N PRO A 176 -20.12 7.56 23.32
CA PRO A 176 -18.96 7.13 24.07
C PRO A 176 -18.97 5.60 24.16
N ILE A 177 -18.19 4.89 23.33
CA ILE A 177 -18.08 3.42 23.36
C ILE A 177 -16.62 2.99 23.44
N CYS A 178 -16.32 1.90 24.15
CA CYS A 178 -14.96 1.37 24.27
C CYS A 178 -14.92 -0.16 24.17
N LEU A 179 -13.74 -0.69 23.84
CA LEU A 179 -13.47 -2.12 23.86
C LEU A 179 -13.54 -2.65 25.30
N ALA A 180 -14.11 -3.83 25.49
CA ALA A 180 -14.14 -4.53 26.77
C ALA A 180 -14.07 -6.05 26.57
N VAL A 181 -13.86 -6.77 27.66
CA VAL A 181 -13.85 -8.23 27.76
C VAL A 181 -14.92 -8.64 28.76
N ARG A 182 -15.94 -9.37 28.30
CA ARG A 182 -17.02 -9.94 29.12
C ARG A 182 -17.13 -11.43 28.87
N ASP A 183 -17.15 -12.22 29.94
CA ASP A 183 -17.24 -13.69 29.86
C ASP A 183 -16.21 -14.30 28.88
N GLY A 184 -15.01 -13.72 28.84
CA GLY A 184 -13.93 -14.12 27.92
C GLY A 184 -14.14 -13.68 26.45
N LYS A 185 -15.22 -12.98 26.12
CA LYS A 185 -15.46 -12.44 24.78
C LYS A 185 -15.06 -10.97 24.69
N VAL A 186 -14.47 -10.60 23.57
CA VAL A 186 -14.20 -9.20 23.23
C VAL A 186 -15.50 -8.57 22.74
N VAL A 187 -15.89 -7.43 23.32
CA VAL A 187 -17.13 -6.71 23.04
C VAL A 187 -16.87 -5.19 22.98
N VAL A 188 -17.88 -4.44 22.55
CA VAL A 188 -17.89 -2.97 22.64
C VAL A 188 -19.02 -2.55 23.58
N GLU A 189 -18.72 -1.68 24.54
CA GLU A 189 -19.66 -1.22 25.57
C GLU A 189 -19.78 0.30 25.58
N SER A 190 -20.94 0.81 26.01
CA SER A 190 -21.11 2.24 26.29
C SER A 190 -20.27 2.64 27.49
N ARG A 191 -19.60 3.78 27.38
CA ARG A 191 -18.95 4.47 28.48
C ARG A 191 -19.99 5.34 29.19
N GLU A 192 -19.97 5.34 30.52
CA GLU A 192 -20.60 6.38 31.34
C GLU A 192 -19.56 7.47 31.61
N ASP A 193 -19.98 8.73 31.79
CA ASP A 193 -19.05 9.87 31.87
C ASP A 193 -18.02 9.74 33.01
N ASP A 194 -18.40 9.02 34.06
CA ASP A 194 -17.68 8.74 35.31
C ASP A 194 -17.04 7.34 35.38
N ASN A 195 -17.21 6.51 34.35
CA ASN A 195 -16.57 5.20 34.26
C ASN A 195 -15.64 5.16 33.03
N PRO A 196 -14.31 5.05 33.21
CA PRO A 196 -13.38 5.02 32.08
C PRO A 196 -13.57 3.78 31.18
N GLY A 197 -14.40 2.81 31.58
CA GLY A 197 -14.51 1.51 30.91
C GLY A 197 -13.36 0.60 31.33
N GLN A 198 -13.19 -0.52 30.60
CA GLN A 198 -12.07 -1.42 30.88
C GLN A 198 -10.76 -0.83 30.34
N LEU A 199 -9.73 -0.86 31.19
CA LEU A 199 -8.39 -0.39 30.84
C LEU A 199 -7.50 -1.54 30.38
N PHE A 200 -6.59 -1.24 29.47
CA PHE A 200 -5.69 -2.20 28.84
C PHE A 200 -4.22 -1.79 28.99
N ARG A 201 -3.35 -2.78 29.11
CA ARG A 201 -1.90 -2.64 28.94
C ARG A 201 -1.51 -3.21 27.58
N ILE A 202 -0.73 -2.44 26.83
CA ILE A 202 -0.25 -2.82 25.50
C ILE A 202 1.28 -2.87 25.53
N GLU A 203 1.84 -4.03 25.19
CA GLU A 203 3.29 -4.25 25.22
C GLU A 203 3.76 -4.84 23.89
N LYS A 204 4.90 -4.36 23.37
CA LYS A 204 5.45 -4.88 22.10
C LYS A 204 5.97 -6.30 22.30
N ALA A 205 5.50 -7.25 21.48
CA ALA A 205 5.77 -8.68 21.60
C ALA A 205 7.17 -9.05 21.06
N GLY A 206 8.24 -8.48 21.61
CA GLY A 206 9.58 -8.46 21.01
C GLY A 206 10.27 -9.82 20.77
N LYS A 207 9.90 -10.92 21.45
CA LYS A 207 10.58 -12.23 21.32
C LYS A 207 9.77 -13.35 20.70
N HIS A 208 8.45 -13.19 20.57
CA HIS A 208 7.54 -14.29 20.24
C HIS A 208 6.95 -14.22 18.84
N SER A 209 7.20 -13.14 18.09
CA SER A 209 6.70 -12.95 16.72
C SER A 209 7.05 -14.12 15.78
N THR A 210 6.11 -14.53 14.93
CA THR A 210 6.25 -15.48 13.82
C THR A 210 7.07 -14.90 12.67
N TYR A 211 7.11 -13.58 12.58
CA TYR A 211 7.87 -12.84 11.59
C TYR A 211 9.08 -12.17 12.24
N ARG A 212 10.15 -12.04 11.45
CA ARG A 212 11.17 -11.03 11.68
C ARG A 212 10.81 -9.80 10.86
N GLU A 213 11.02 -8.65 11.49
CA GLU A 213 10.72 -7.33 10.93
C GLU A 213 12.03 -6.57 10.82
N PHE A 214 12.23 -5.97 9.65
CA PHE A 214 13.38 -5.14 9.33
C PHE A 214 12.83 -3.75 8.99
N ALA A 215 13.09 -2.80 9.89
CA ALA A 215 12.75 -1.40 9.65
C ALA A 215 13.87 -0.78 8.81
N SER A 216 13.50 -0.08 7.74
CA SER A 216 14.47 0.64 6.92
C SER A 216 15.17 1.75 7.71
N LYS A 217 16.28 2.25 7.18
CA LYS A 217 17.00 3.44 7.68
C LYS A 217 16.13 4.68 7.85
N GLY A 218 15.07 4.83 7.04
CA GLY A 218 14.09 5.91 7.14
C GLY A 218 13.06 5.71 8.26
N GLY A 219 12.93 4.47 8.77
CA GLY A 219 12.00 4.12 9.84
C GLY A 219 10.54 4.00 9.38
N ASN A 220 10.25 4.18 8.09
CA ASN A 220 8.91 4.14 7.53
C ASN A 220 8.63 2.96 6.60
N ILE A 221 9.64 2.17 6.18
CA ILE A 221 9.42 0.90 5.48
C ILE A 221 9.71 -0.25 6.44
N PHE A 222 8.78 -1.21 6.51
CA PHE A 222 8.93 -2.41 7.32
C PHE A 222 8.84 -3.65 6.43
N VAL A 223 9.95 -4.38 6.27
CA VAL A 223 9.95 -5.67 5.56
C VAL A 223 9.80 -6.80 6.56
N ARG A 224 8.73 -7.59 6.40
CA ARG A 224 8.40 -8.73 7.25
C ARG A 224 8.61 -10.03 6.50
N ILE A 225 9.41 -10.91 7.09
CA ILE A 225 9.62 -12.26 6.58
C ILE A 225 9.38 -13.27 7.68
N HIS A 226 8.79 -14.40 7.34
CA HIS A 226 8.60 -15.48 8.30
C HIS A 226 9.96 -15.94 8.83
N LYS A 227 10.11 -16.05 10.15
CA LYS A 227 11.42 -16.30 10.80
C LYS A 227 12.14 -17.58 10.34
N ASN A 228 11.38 -18.59 9.92
CA ASN A 228 11.93 -19.85 9.39
C ASN A 228 12.51 -19.72 7.95
N ASP A 229 12.26 -18.62 7.25
CA ASP A 229 12.81 -18.40 5.90
C ASP A 229 14.18 -17.73 5.93
N ILE A 230 14.52 -17.10 7.06
CA ILE A 230 15.88 -16.63 7.35
C ILE A 230 16.76 -17.84 7.64
N SER A 231 17.75 -18.06 6.78
CA SER A 231 18.63 -19.21 6.86
C SER A 231 19.93 -18.94 6.12
N ILE A 232 21.05 -19.29 6.75
CA ILE A 232 22.37 -19.27 6.12
C ILE A 232 22.39 -20.18 4.88
N GLY A 233 21.61 -21.28 4.88
CA GLY A 233 21.56 -22.22 3.76
C GLY A 233 20.92 -21.65 2.49
N THR A 234 19.98 -20.71 2.63
CA THR A 234 19.39 -19.96 1.52
C THR A 234 20.16 -18.66 1.23
N GLY A 235 21.00 -18.22 2.18
CA GLY A 235 21.69 -16.92 2.15
C GLY A 235 20.77 -15.73 2.44
N ILE A 236 19.52 -15.98 2.81
CA ILE A 236 18.62 -14.96 3.37
C ILE A 236 19.04 -14.78 4.83
N THR A 237 19.97 -13.86 5.07
CA THR A 237 20.45 -13.51 6.42
C THR A 237 19.77 -12.26 6.94
N GLU A 238 19.90 -11.98 8.24
CA GLU A 238 19.36 -10.75 8.82
C GLU A 238 20.03 -9.51 8.21
N GLU A 239 21.33 -9.57 7.89
CA GLU A 239 22.05 -8.49 7.23
C GLU A 239 21.52 -8.24 5.81
N PHE A 240 21.28 -9.30 5.03
CA PHE A 240 20.70 -9.16 3.69
C PHE A 240 19.29 -8.56 3.75
N MET A 241 18.47 -8.99 4.72
CA MET A 241 17.11 -8.47 4.86
C MET A 241 17.09 -7.01 5.32
N GLN A 242 18.03 -6.60 6.18
CA GLN A 242 18.17 -5.21 6.56
C GLN A 242 18.57 -4.35 5.35
N GLU A 243 19.58 -4.79 4.58
CA GLU A 243 19.99 -4.12 3.36
C GLU A 243 18.85 -4.07 2.32
N PHE A 244 18.07 -5.14 2.21
CA PHE A 244 16.88 -5.16 1.35
C PHE A 244 15.85 -4.12 1.78
N ALA A 245 15.57 -3.99 3.08
CA ALA A 245 14.65 -2.98 3.60
C ALA A 245 15.15 -1.55 3.36
N ASP A 246 16.45 -1.32 3.51
CA ASP A 246 17.08 -0.01 3.26
C ASP A 246 17.02 0.37 1.77
N HIS A 247 17.28 -0.56 0.87
CA HIS A 247 17.17 -0.31 -0.58
C HIS A 247 15.72 -0.19 -1.04
N PHE A 248 14.78 -0.88 -0.39
CA PHE A 248 13.35 -0.71 -0.66
C PHE A 248 12.83 0.67 -0.22
N GLN A 249 13.40 1.25 0.85
CA GLN A 249 13.18 2.65 1.21
C GLN A 249 13.67 3.60 0.13
N GLU A 250 14.87 3.39 -0.41
CA GLU A 250 15.39 4.24 -1.48
C GLU A 250 14.54 4.11 -2.75
N ALA A 251 14.00 2.92 -3.03
CA ALA A 251 13.02 2.73 -4.10
C ALA A 251 11.75 3.55 -3.88
N TYR A 252 11.24 3.58 -2.63
CA TYR A 252 10.09 4.41 -2.27
C TYR A 252 10.40 5.91 -2.42
N GLU A 253 11.59 6.35 -2.02
CA GLU A 253 12.04 7.73 -2.18
C GLU A 253 12.20 8.13 -3.65
N ALA A 254 12.67 7.21 -4.51
CA ALA A 254 12.74 7.42 -5.95
C ALA A 254 11.33 7.56 -6.57
N GLU A 255 10.35 6.76 -6.15
CA GLU A 255 8.95 6.94 -6.58
C GLU A 255 8.39 8.32 -6.16
N ILE A 256 8.73 8.78 -4.94
CA ILE A 256 8.36 10.13 -4.47
C ILE A 256 9.04 11.21 -5.34
N GLU A 257 10.33 11.05 -5.65
CA GLU A 257 11.06 11.98 -6.52
C GLU A 257 10.40 12.08 -7.91
N LEU A 258 10.11 10.93 -8.50
CA LEU A 258 9.48 10.85 -9.82
C LEU A 258 8.10 11.51 -9.83
N THR A 259 7.28 11.20 -8.83
CA THR A 259 5.86 11.56 -8.87
C THR A 259 5.54 12.88 -8.17
N GLY A 260 6.39 13.34 -7.26
CA GLY A 260 6.11 14.45 -6.35
C GLY A 260 5.03 14.13 -5.32
N TYR A 261 4.70 12.85 -5.13
CA TYR A 261 3.60 12.39 -4.29
C TYR A 261 4.07 11.41 -3.22
N ILE A 262 3.57 11.59 -2.00
CA ILE A 262 3.80 10.67 -0.87
C ILE A 262 2.47 9.96 -0.58
N PRO A 263 2.31 8.68 -0.96
CA PRO A 263 1.06 7.97 -0.75
C PRO A 263 0.80 7.60 0.72
N TYR A 264 1.84 7.24 1.47
CA TYR A 264 1.71 6.78 2.85
C TYR A 264 2.92 7.16 3.71
N ASP A 265 2.68 7.50 4.99
CA ASP A 265 3.76 7.82 5.94
C ASP A 265 4.56 6.59 6.37
N VAL A 266 3.96 5.40 6.28
CA VAL A 266 4.56 4.10 6.62
C VAL A 266 4.16 3.13 5.52
N ILE A 267 5.01 2.17 5.14
CA ILE A 267 4.73 1.03 4.25
C ILE A 267 5.24 -0.27 4.88
N VAL A 268 4.48 -1.34 4.70
CA VAL A 268 4.83 -2.69 5.14
C VAL A 268 4.90 -3.62 3.93
N VAL A 269 5.98 -4.36 3.79
CA VAL A 269 6.14 -5.42 2.79
C VAL A 269 6.12 -6.76 3.51
N SER A 270 5.15 -7.62 3.25
CA SER A 270 4.95 -8.84 4.04
C SER A 270 4.60 -10.06 3.21
N GLY A 271 5.23 -11.19 3.55
CA GLY A 271 5.01 -12.50 2.94
C GLY A 271 4.02 -13.34 3.73
N TRP A 272 2.79 -13.51 3.23
CA TRP A 272 1.68 -14.15 3.93
C TRP A 272 1.42 -15.60 3.50
N GLU A 273 0.98 -16.42 4.45
CA GLU A 273 0.52 -17.78 4.17
C GLU A 273 -0.81 -17.76 3.37
N ASN A 274 -0.90 -18.64 2.37
CA ASN A 274 -2.15 -18.95 1.64
C ASN A 274 -2.84 -17.78 0.90
N LEU A 275 -2.08 -16.82 0.37
CA LEU A 275 -2.63 -15.88 -0.61
C LEU A 275 -2.89 -16.57 -1.95
N GLY A 276 -4.06 -16.30 -2.54
CA GLY A 276 -4.45 -16.80 -3.86
C GLY A 276 -3.81 -16.03 -5.03
N TYR A 277 -2.98 -15.04 -4.75
CA TYR A 277 -2.25 -14.23 -5.71
C TYR A 277 -0.77 -14.11 -5.31
N VAL A 278 0.07 -13.70 -6.26
CA VAL A 278 1.54 -13.68 -6.15
C VAL A 278 2.02 -12.53 -5.26
N ALA A 279 1.64 -11.31 -5.66
CA ALA A 279 1.79 -10.09 -4.89
C ALA A 279 0.60 -9.16 -5.20
N GLY A 280 0.32 -8.21 -4.32
CA GLY A 280 -0.77 -7.27 -4.49
C GLY A 280 -0.72 -6.16 -3.45
N VAL A 281 -0.94 -4.92 -3.87
CA VAL A 281 -1.35 -3.85 -2.95
C VAL A 281 -2.79 -4.11 -2.54
N SER A 282 -3.04 -4.13 -1.24
CA SER A 282 -4.42 -4.05 -0.78
C SER A 282 -4.88 -2.60 -0.89
N ASP A 283 -5.86 -2.35 -1.78
CA ASP A 283 -6.40 -1.01 -2.04
C ASP A 283 -6.67 -0.29 -0.72
N ASN A 284 -6.05 0.88 -0.56
CA ASN A 284 -6.06 1.77 0.62
C ASN A 284 -5.19 1.35 1.82
N TYR A 285 -4.29 0.40 1.63
CA TYR A 285 -3.27 0.09 2.61
C TYR A 285 -1.89 0.40 2.07
N HIS A 286 -1.10 0.91 3.00
CA HIS A 286 0.34 0.89 3.01
C HIS A 286 0.97 -0.51 3.05
N VAL A 287 0.31 -1.56 2.57
CA VAL A 287 0.83 -2.93 2.67
C VAL A 287 0.98 -3.54 1.28
N ILE A 288 2.20 -3.97 0.96
CA ILE A 288 2.52 -4.86 -0.15
C ILE A 288 2.41 -6.29 0.38
N ASN A 289 1.40 -7.02 -0.09
CA ASN A 289 1.15 -8.40 0.30
C ASN A 289 1.75 -9.33 -0.74
N ALA A 290 2.61 -10.26 -0.34
CA ALA A 290 3.12 -11.31 -1.22
C ALA A 290 2.79 -12.68 -0.65
N ASN A 291 2.56 -13.70 -1.49
CA ASN A 291 2.49 -15.07 -1.00
C ASN A 291 3.85 -15.44 -0.39
N ARG A 292 3.89 -16.01 0.82
CA ARG A 292 5.13 -16.35 1.53
C ARG A 292 6.06 -17.22 0.69
N GLY A 293 5.50 -18.25 0.04
CA GLY A 293 6.28 -19.15 -0.82
C GLY A 293 6.94 -18.39 -1.96
N PHE A 294 6.20 -17.47 -2.58
CA PHE A 294 6.70 -16.59 -3.63
C PHE A 294 7.77 -15.63 -3.11
N MET A 295 7.50 -14.87 -2.03
CA MET A 295 8.46 -13.91 -1.46
C MET A 295 9.77 -14.61 -1.08
N ARG A 296 9.69 -15.80 -0.48
CA ARG A 296 10.86 -16.62 -0.17
C ARG A 296 11.63 -16.99 -1.43
N GLU A 297 10.95 -17.46 -2.47
CA GLU A 297 11.60 -17.85 -3.73
C GLU A 297 12.30 -16.67 -4.40
N GLU A 298 11.66 -15.51 -4.44
CA GLU A 298 12.23 -14.27 -4.96
C GLU A 298 13.48 -13.85 -4.18
N LEU A 299 13.42 -13.85 -2.85
CA LEU A 299 14.58 -13.49 -2.01
C LEU A 299 15.75 -14.47 -2.20
N VAL A 300 15.49 -15.78 -2.35
CA VAL A 300 16.54 -16.75 -2.69
C VAL A 300 17.20 -16.41 -4.03
N LYS A 301 16.41 -16.03 -5.03
CA LYS A 301 16.94 -15.59 -6.34
C LYS A 301 17.71 -14.29 -6.21
N SER A 302 17.22 -13.31 -5.45
CA SER A 302 17.91 -12.04 -5.20
C SER A 302 19.27 -12.24 -4.56
N VAL A 303 19.35 -13.07 -3.52
CA VAL A 303 20.63 -13.44 -2.88
C VAL A 303 21.58 -14.07 -3.90
N SER A 304 21.08 -14.98 -4.73
CA SER A 304 21.88 -15.64 -5.76
C SER A 304 22.36 -14.67 -6.84
N ARG A 305 21.51 -13.74 -7.29
CA ARG A 305 21.83 -12.71 -8.28
C ARG A 305 22.85 -11.72 -7.73
N LYS A 306 22.70 -11.31 -6.46
CA LYS A 306 23.71 -10.49 -5.77
C LYS A 306 25.07 -11.16 -5.78
N LYS A 307 25.12 -12.45 -5.43
CA LYS A 307 26.36 -13.23 -5.38
C LYS A 307 27.00 -13.48 -6.75
N ASN A 308 26.19 -13.84 -7.75
CA ASN A 308 26.69 -14.39 -9.01
C ASN A 308 26.75 -13.37 -10.16
N LEU A 309 25.92 -12.32 -10.10
CA LEU A 309 25.81 -11.29 -11.13
C LEU A 309 26.25 -9.91 -10.65
N ASN A 310 26.52 -9.74 -9.35
CA ASN A 310 26.77 -8.45 -8.72
C ASN A 310 25.59 -7.46 -8.93
N ILE A 311 24.36 -7.99 -8.91
CA ILE A 311 23.13 -7.20 -9.05
C ILE A 311 22.31 -7.36 -7.77
N PHE A 312 21.99 -6.25 -7.11
CA PHE A 312 21.03 -6.25 -6.00
C PHE A 312 19.60 -6.23 -6.57
N ASP A 313 18.88 -7.34 -6.41
CA ASP A 313 17.56 -7.53 -6.99
C ASP A 313 16.45 -7.33 -5.95
N LEU A 314 15.59 -6.34 -6.18
CA LEU A 314 14.48 -5.97 -5.29
C LEU A 314 13.15 -6.68 -5.61
N SER A 315 13.17 -7.68 -6.50
CA SER A 315 12.03 -8.37 -7.08
C SER A 315 11.16 -7.48 -7.97
N PHE A 316 10.89 -7.96 -9.19
CA PHE A 316 9.99 -7.25 -10.10
C PHE A 316 8.60 -7.09 -9.49
N GLY A 317 8.07 -8.17 -8.89
CA GLY A 317 6.73 -8.15 -8.31
C GLY A 317 6.60 -7.15 -7.17
N LEU A 318 7.57 -7.10 -6.26
CA LEU A 318 7.50 -6.17 -5.12
C LEU A 318 7.66 -4.71 -5.53
N LEU A 319 8.57 -4.40 -6.46
CA LEU A 319 8.69 -3.04 -7.01
C LEU A 319 7.46 -2.63 -7.83
N HIS A 320 6.87 -3.58 -8.56
CA HIS A 320 5.62 -3.34 -9.29
C HIS A 320 4.49 -2.98 -8.31
N GLU A 321 4.30 -3.76 -7.24
CA GLU A 321 3.29 -3.39 -6.23
C GLU A 321 3.61 -2.05 -5.54
N LEU A 322 4.89 -1.71 -5.34
CA LEU A 322 5.26 -0.39 -4.83
C LEU A 322 4.76 0.73 -5.77
N GLY A 323 4.94 0.58 -7.08
CA GLY A 323 4.47 1.55 -8.06
C GLY A 323 2.95 1.76 -7.98
N HIS A 324 2.15 0.70 -7.84
CA HIS A 324 0.69 0.80 -7.71
C HIS A 324 0.25 1.68 -6.53
N MET A 325 1.04 1.75 -5.45
CA MET A 325 0.73 2.63 -4.30
C MET A 325 0.64 4.12 -4.68
N PHE A 326 1.29 4.52 -5.77
CA PHE A 326 1.33 5.90 -6.24
C PHE A 326 0.23 6.26 -7.24
N ASP A 327 -0.65 5.32 -7.61
CA ASP A 327 -1.66 5.54 -8.67
C ASP A 327 -3.07 5.87 -8.17
N SER A 328 -3.39 5.52 -6.93
CA SER A 328 -4.76 5.65 -6.43
C SER A 328 -5.23 7.11 -6.37
N GLY A 329 -6.31 7.41 -7.10
CA GLY A 329 -6.91 8.74 -7.15
C GLY A 329 -6.04 9.81 -7.79
N ARG A 330 -5.17 9.44 -8.75
CA ARG A 330 -4.26 10.37 -9.42
C ARG A 330 -4.58 10.60 -10.89
N GLY A 331 -4.21 11.78 -11.38
CA GLY A 331 -4.47 12.22 -12.75
C GLY A 331 -3.65 11.46 -13.80
N TRP A 332 -2.48 10.94 -13.43
CA TRP A 332 -1.66 10.07 -14.28
C TRP A 332 -2.12 8.61 -14.30
N ASN A 333 -3.04 8.21 -13.41
CA ASN A 333 -3.57 6.87 -13.43
C ASN A 333 -4.70 6.74 -14.47
N PHE A 334 -4.27 6.52 -15.71
CA PHE A 334 -5.14 6.13 -16.82
C PHE A 334 -4.87 4.71 -17.32
N GLU A 335 -3.74 4.13 -16.91
CA GLU A 335 -3.43 2.70 -17.04
C GLU A 335 -2.40 2.31 -15.97
N SER A 336 -2.84 1.60 -14.93
CA SER A 336 -2.01 1.35 -13.75
C SER A 336 -0.86 0.39 -14.04
N GLU A 337 -1.06 -0.63 -14.88
CA GLU A 337 -0.04 -1.67 -15.10
C GLU A 337 1.19 -1.11 -15.85
N ALA A 338 0.99 -0.42 -16.98
CA ALA A 338 2.10 0.16 -17.73
C ALA A 338 2.81 1.29 -16.97
N TRP A 339 2.08 2.12 -16.22
CA TRP A 339 2.69 3.21 -15.47
C TRP A 339 3.49 2.71 -14.29
N THR A 340 3.00 1.70 -13.60
CA THR A 340 3.75 1.00 -12.56
C THR A 340 5.07 0.43 -13.09
N ASP A 341 5.06 -0.22 -14.25
CA ASP A 341 6.28 -0.73 -14.85
C ASP A 341 7.24 0.39 -15.29
N LEU A 342 6.72 1.52 -15.80
CA LEU A 342 7.55 2.67 -16.15
C LEU A 342 8.21 3.29 -14.90
N LYS A 343 7.47 3.45 -13.81
CA LYS A 343 8.00 3.99 -12.55
C LYS A 343 9.06 3.07 -11.94
N LEU A 344 8.84 1.75 -11.98
CA LEU A 344 9.85 0.76 -11.61
C LEU A 344 11.15 0.94 -12.41
N CYS A 345 11.09 1.26 -13.71
CA CYS A 345 12.28 1.52 -14.51
C CYS A 345 13.07 2.74 -14.02
N TYR A 346 12.37 3.80 -13.58
CA TYR A 346 13.00 4.96 -12.96
C TYR A 346 13.67 4.60 -11.64
N VAL A 347 13.02 3.79 -10.79
CA VAL A 347 13.63 3.28 -9.55
C VAL A 347 14.97 2.61 -9.83
N LEU A 348 15.02 1.68 -10.79
CA LEU A 348 16.27 0.99 -11.14
C LEU A 348 17.35 1.95 -11.65
N TYR A 349 16.96 2.95 -12.46
CA TYR A 349 17.86 4.01 -12.91
C TYR A 349 18.43 4.77 -11.72
N LYS A 350 17.56 5.29 -10.85
CA LYS A 350 17.91 6.18 -9.75
C LYS A 350 18.83 5.50 -8.74
N LEU A 351 18.47 4.29 -8.29
CA LEU A 351 19.29 3.52 -7.35
C LEU A 351 20.67 3.20 -7.95
N THR A 352 20.71 2.78 -9.21
CA THR A 352 22.00 2.48 -9.88
C THR A 352 22.85 3.74 -10.03
N GLU A 353 22.27 4.88 -10.39
CA GLU A 353 23.00 6.15 -10.51
C GLU A 353 23.56 6.64 -9.17
N ASP A 354 22.81 6.49 -8.07
CA ASP A 354 23.21 6.94 -6.74
C ASP A 354 24.31 6.06 -6.12
N HIS A 355 24.34 4.77 -6.49
CA HIS A 355 25.29 3.80 -5.94
C HIS A 355 26.51 3.53 -6.81
N LYS A 356 26.43 3.71 -8.15
CA LYS A 356 27.53 3.35 -9.07
C LYS A 356 28.86 4.01 -8.72
N ASN A 357 28.83 5.25 -8.20
CA ASN A 357 30.02 6.01 -7.81
C ASN A 357 30.37 5.87 -6.32
N THR A 358 29.45 5.34 -5.51
CA THR A 358 29.60 5.25 -4.05
C THR A 358 30.16 3.87 -3.66
N ASP A 359 29.50 2.80 -4.08
CA ASP A 359 29.85 1.42 -3.74
C ASP A 359 29.88 0.48 -4.95
N GLY A 360 29.48 0.98 -6.13
CA GLY A 360 29.46 0.22 -7.38
C GLY A 360 28.30 -0.78 -7.47
N THR A 361 27.30 -0.67 -6.58
CA THR A 361 26.11 -1.52 -6.62
C THR A 361 25.29 -1.23 -7.87
N VAL A 362 24.89 -2.29 -8.56
CA VAL A 362 23.97 -2.23 -9.69
C VAL A 362 22.64 -2.83 -9.23
N PHE A 363 21.55 -2.13 -9.49
CA PHE A 363 20.23 -2.58 -9.13
C PHE A 363 19.53 -3.24 -10.30
N GLY A 364 18.70 -4.23 -9.99
CA GLY A 364 17.90 -4.90 -10.99
C GLY A 364 16.60 -5.46 -10.43
N CYS A 365 15.82 -6.03 -11.33
CA CYS A 365 14.66 -6.81 -11.00
C CYS A 365 14.50 -7.97 -11.99
N ALA A 366 13.85 -9.04 -11.56
CA ALA A 366 13.34 -10.03 -12.49
C ALA A 366 12.06 -10.66 -11.95
N SER A 367 11.14 -11.00 -12.86
CA SER A 367 9.99 -11.82 -12.54
C SER A 367 10.41 -13.18 -12.00
N SER A 368 9.57 -13.78 -11.17
CA SER A 368 9.76 -15.14 -10.66
C SER A 368 9.88 -16.20 -11.72
N ASP A 369 9.32 -15.97 -12.91
CA ASP A 369 9.45 -16.92 -14.02
C ASP A 369 10.91 -17.04 -14.49
N TYR A 370 11.77 -16.08 -14.16
CA TYR A 370 13.20 -16.16 -14.44
C TYR A 370 13.97 -16.89 -13.34
N GLY A 371 14.89 -17.75 -13.77
CA GLY A 371 15.85 -18.38 -12.88
C GLY A 371 16.85 -17.38 -12.29
N ALA A 372 17.63 -17.85 -11.31
CA ALA A 372 18.62 -17.05 -10.59
C ALA A 372 19.79 -16.51 -11.45
N SER A 373 19.92 -16.94 -12.71
CA SER A 373 20.98 -16.51 -13.62
C SER A 373 20.59 -15.35 -14.52
N ARG A 374 19.39 -14.78 -14.35
CA ARG A 374 18.90 -13.65 -15.16
C ARG A 374 18.26 -12.62 -14.26
N CYS A 375 18.61 -11.35 -14.48
CA CYS A 375 18.07 -10.17 -13.83
C CYS A 375 18.19 -9.01 -14.85
N PHE A 376 17.24 -8.08 -14.83
CA PHE A 376 17.26 -6.90 -15.68
C PHE A 376 17.62 -5.67 -14.86
N THR A 377 18.62 -4.94 -15.33
CA THR A 377 19.00 -3.61 -14.85
C THR A 377 18.24 -2.55 -15.64
N TYR A 378 18.36 -1.26 -15.28
CA TYR A 378 17.83 -0.18 -16.11
C TYR A 378 18.24 -0.35 -17.59
N GLU A 379 19.53 -0.55 -17.89
CA GLU A 379 20.02 -0.63 -19.28
C GLU A 379 19.47 -1.82 -20.07
N THR A 380 19.08 -2.90 -19.38
CA THR A 380 18.59 -4.14 -20.00
C THR A 380 17.08 -4.34 -19.84
N MET A 381 16.39 -3.44 -19.13
CA MET A 381 14.97 -3.58 -18.80
C MET A 381 14.06 -3.61 -20.04
N THR A 382 14.47 -2.93 -21.11
CA THR A 382 13.76 -2.98 -22.40
C THR A 382 13.67 -4.40 -22.96
N GLU A 383 14.68 -5.25 -22.75
CA GLU A 383 14.64 -6.67 -23.15
C GLU A 383 13.65 -7.46 -22.31
N GLY A 384 13.55 -7.15 -21.01
CA GLY A 384 12.59 -7.77 -20.10
C GLY A 384 11.16 -7.48 -20.55
N LEU A 385 10.85 -6.19 -20.75
CA LEU A 385 9.53 -5.74 -21.19
C LEU A 385 9.17 -6.29 -22.58
N ASP A 386 10.13 -6.38 -23.51
CA ASP A 386 9.88 -6.88 -24.87
C ASP A 386 9.60 -8.40 -24.90
N ILE A 387 10.27 -9.20 -24.06
CA ILE A 387 9.98 -10.64 -23.98
C ILE A 387 8.55 -10.88 -23.49
N HIS A 388 8.08 -10.10 -22.51
CA HIS A 388 6.73 -10.22 -21.99
C HIS A 388 5.65 -9.67 -22.94
N LYS A 389 6.01 -8.74 -23.83
CA LYS A 389 5.16 -8.25 -24.93
C LYS A 389 4.73 -9.35 -25.91
N SER A 390 5.42 -10.49 -25.97
CA SER A 390 5.05 -11.61 -26.86
C SER A 390 3.65 -12.23 -26.60
N LYS A 391 2.97 -11.85 -25.50
CA LYS A 391 1.56 -12.20 -25.24
C LYS A 391 0.53 -11.18 -25.76
N GLY A 392 0.95 -10.05 -26.34
CA GLY A 392 0.09 -9.03 -26.95
C GLY A 392 0.94 -7.90 -27.56
N ALA A 393 1.13 -7.93 -28.88
CA ALA A 393 1.98 -6.96 -29.56
C ALA A 393 1.25 -5.62 -29.80
N MET A 394 1.87 -4.51 -29.38
CA MET A 394 1.44 -3.12 -29.67
C MET A 394 1.16 -2.83 -31.16
N THR A 395 1.63 -3.69 -32.08
CA THR A 395 1.40 -3.53 -33.53
C THR A 395 -0.02 -3.93 -33.95
N THR A 396 -0.83 -4.56 -33.10
CA THR A 396 -2.25 -4.80 -33.38
C THR A 396 -3.17 -4.76 -32.17
N VAL A 397 -2.65 -4.89 -30.95
CA VAL A 397 -3.41 -4.93 -29.68
C VAL A 397 -2.62 -4.23 -28.57
N TYR A 398 -3.31 -3.53 -27.66
CA TYR A 398 -2.67 -2.91 -26.50
C TYR A 398 -1.99 -3.98 -25.61
N GLY A 399 -0.80 -3.67 -25.09
CA GLY A 399 -0.11 -4.48 -24.11
C GLY A 399 0.70 -3.60 -23.15
N PHE A 400 0.46 -3.74 -21.85
CA PHE A 400 1.01 -2.87 -20.81
C PHE A 400 2.54 -2.82 -20.79
N PHE A 401 3.23 -3.96 -20.86
CA PHE A 401 4.70 -4.00 -21.00
C PHE A 401 5.20 -3.27 -22.25
N GLY A 402 4.45 -3.41 -23.36
CA GLY A 402 4.77 -2.74 -24.62
C GLY A 402 4.59 -1.22 -24.53
N ALA A 403 3.57 -0.75 -23.81
CA ALA A 403 3.35 0.66 -23.54
C ALA A 403 4.46 1.23 -22.64
N ALA A 404 4.76 0.60 -21.50
CA ALA A 404 5.85 1.01 -20.60
C ALA A 404 7.18 1.10 -21.35
N LYS A 405 7.49 0.10 -22.19
CA LYS A 405 8.71 0.08 -23.01
C LYS A 405 8.77 1.27 -23.98
N LEU A 406 7.68 1.64 -24.63
CA LEU A 406 7.69 2.78 -25.58
C LEU A 406 8.08 4.09 -24.89
N PHE A 407 7.60 4.31 -23.66
CA PHE A 407 7.96 5.50 -22.88
C PHE A 407 9.39 5.40 -22.33
N LEU A 408 9.81 4.22 -21.87
CA LEU A 408 11.20 3.98 -21.47
C LEU A 408 12.19 4.20 -22.63
N ASP A 409 11.86 3.78 -23.86
CA ASP A 409 12.71 3.99 -25.03
C ASP A 409 12.99 5.50 -25.29
N MET A 410 12.08 6.40 -24.88
CA MET A 410 12.26 7.84 -25.01
C MET A 410 13.40 8.35 -24.12
N THR A 411 13.58 7.79 -22.93
CA THR A 411 14.63 8.24 -21.98
C THR A 411 16.04 7.94 -22.47
N TYR A 412 16.19 7.02 -23.43
CA TYR A 412 17.46 6.71 -24.10
C TYR A 412 17.79 7.62 -25.27
N ASP A 413 16.84 8.42 -25.76
CA ASP A 413 17.11 9.42 -26.79
C ASP A 413 17.84 10.62 -26.17
N PRO A 414 19.07 10.95 -26.61
CA PRO A 414 19.84 12.06 -26.06
C PRO A 414 19.14 13.42 -26.21
N ASP A 415 18.25 13.58 -27.19
CA ASP A 415 17.50 14.82 -27.42
C ASP A 415 16.23 14.93 -26.56
N PHE A 416 15.84 13.86 -25.88
CA PHE A 416 14.62 13.84 -25.05
C PHE A 416 14.84 14.47 -23.67
N GLY A 417 16.07 14.45 -23.16
CA GLY A 417 16.40 14.98 -21.82
C GLY A 417 16.30 13.97 -20.68
N GLY A 418 16.29 12.66 -20.98
CA GLY A 418 16.28 11.60 -19.97
C GLY A 418 14.96 11.54 -19.20
N TRP A 419 15.03 11.45 -17.86
CA TRP A 419 13.86 11.33 -16.99
C TRP A 419 13.23 12.66 -16.57
N GLU A 420 13.93 13.79 -16.73
CA GLU A 420 13.46 15.11 -16.29
C GLU A 420 12.07 15.48 -16.86
N PRO A 421 11.76 15.28 -18.16
CA PRO A 421 10.42 15.55 -18.68
C PRO A 421 9.32 14.70 -18.04
N PHE A 422 9.63 13.45 -17.66
CA PHE A 422 8.67 12.59 -16.96
C PHE A 422 8.40 13.10 -15.55
N ILE A 423 9.45 13.44 -14.79
CA ILE A 423 9.34 14.03 -13.44
C ILE A 423 8.44 15.26 -13.49
N GLN A 424 8.74 16.21 -14.39
CA GLN A 424 7.94 17.43 -14.55
C GLN A 424 6.48 17.13 -14.95
N THR A 425 6.26 16.11 -15.78
CA THR A 425 4.90 15.69 -16.18
C THR A 425 4.10 15.15 -14.99
N PHE A 426 4.67 14.25 -14.18
CA PHE A 426 4.00 13.75 -12.97
C PHE A 426 3.72 14.86 -11.97
N HIS A 427 4.72 15.72 -11.69
CA HIS A 427 4.57 16.85 -10.77
C HIS A 427 3.47 17.81 -11.25
N TRP A 428 3.36 18.06 -12.56
CA TRP A 428 2.27 18.85 -13.11
C TRP A 428 0.90 18.24 -12.80
N PHE A 429 0.74 16.92 -12.96
CA PHE A 429 -0.53 16.26 -12.59
C PHE A 429 -0.79 16.31 -11.09
N GLN A 430 0.26 16.22 -10.26
CA GLN A 430 0.14 16.31 -8.81
C GLN A 430 -0.37 17.70 -8.39
N ASP A 431 0.20 18.76 -8.96
CA ASP A 431 -0.18 20.15 -8.69
C ASP A 431 -1.59 20.50 -9.21
N ASN A 432 -2.11 19.74 -10.18
CA ASN A 432 -3.39 20.00 -10.85
C ASN A 432 -4.47 18.93 -10.58
N GLY A 433 -4.25 18.03 -9.62
CA GLY A 433 -4.96 16.74 -9.50
C GLY A 433 -6.48 16.81 -9.30
N TYR A 434 -7.03 17.84 -8.66
CA TYR A 434 -8.47 17.91 -8.33
C TYR A 434 -9.36 17.97 -9.59
N THR A 435 -8.93 18.67 -10.63
CA THR A 435 -9.67 18.78 -11.90
C THR A 435 -9.47 17.53 -12.77
N GLN A 436 -8.27 16.97 -12.74
CA GLN A 436 -7.80 15.90 -13.63
C GLN A 436 -8.36 14.52 -13.24
N ASN A 437 -8.69 14.30 -11.97
CA ASN A 437 -9.31 13.05 -11.53
C ASN A 437 -10.69 12.80 -12.16
N SER A 438 -11.36 13.85 -12.63
CA SER A 438 -12.65 13.75 -13.32
C SER A 438 -12.53 13.43 -14.82
N PHE A 439 -11.32 13.43 -15.37
CA PHE A 439 -11.09 13.16 -16.78
C PHE A 439 -11.23 11.67 -17.09
N ASP A 440 -11.78 11.37 -18.27
CA ASP A 440 -11.72 10.02 -18.82
C ASP A 440 -10.26 9.61 -19.11
N ARG A 441 -10.02 8.30 -19.24
CA ARG A 441 -8.68 7.73 -19.45
C ARG A 441 -7.98 8.32 -20.67
N TRP A 442 -8.70 8.58 -21.75
CA TRP A 442 -8.12 9.12 -22.98
C TRP A 442 -7.68 10.57 -22.80
N THR A 443 -8.49 11.39 -22.14
CA THR A 443 -8.14 12.78 -21.82
C THR A 443 -6.92 12.84 -20.91
N LYS A 444 -6.83 11.94 -19.91
CA LYS A 444 -5.63 11.82 -19.07
C LYS A 444 -4.38 11.43 -19.88
N PHE A 445 -4.46 10.39 -20.72
CA PHE A 445 -3.36 9.95 -21.58
C PHE A 445 -2.88 11.04 -22.52
N THR A 446 -3.80 11.69 -23.23
CA THR A 446 -3.45 12.78 -24.17
C THR A 446 -2.83 13.96 -23.45
N THR A 447 -3.36 14.35 -22.29
CA THR A 447 -2.75 15.39 -21.44
C THR A 447 -1.34 15.00 -21.00
N PHE A 448 -1.11 13.72 -20.65
CA PHE A 448 0.23 13.24 -20.30
C PHE A 448 1.21 13.38 -21.45
N VAL A 449 0.82 12.98 -22.67
CA VAL A 449 1.67 13.11 -23.86
C VAL A 449 1.91 14.58 -24.24
N GLU A 450 0.90 15.44 -24.10
CA GLU A 450 1.03 16.89 -24.33
C GLU A 450 2.02 17.53 -23.36
N LYS A 451 1.92 17.21 -22.07
CA LYS A 451 2.84 17.71 -21.04
C LYS A 451 4.25 17.17 -21.22
N LEU A 452 4.37 15.89 -21.56
CA LEU A 452 5.67 15.30 -21.87
C LEU A 452 6.31 15.97 -23.10
N SER A 453 5.51 16.38 -24.09
CA SER A 453 5.99 17.16 -25.25
C SER A 453 6.44 18.56 -24.85
N GLU A 454 5.68 19.23 -23.99
CA GLU A 454 6.00 20.56 -23.46
C GLU A 454 7.34 20.54 -22.69
N PHE A 455 7.52 19.58 -21.78
CA PHE A 455 8.69 19.51 -20.92
C PHE A 455 9.94 18.92 -21.58
N SER A 456 9.78 18.04 -22.57
CA SER A 456 10.92 17.55 -23.38
C SER A 456 11.32 18.52 -24.50
N GLY A 457 10.43 19.43 -24.89
CA GLY A 457 10.60 20.26 -26.09
C GLY A 457 10.54 19.48 -27.40
N GLN A 458 10.12 18.20 -27.36
CA GLN A 458 9.95 17.33 -28.52
C GLN A 458 8.46 17.09 -28.77
N ASP A 459 8.05 16.96 -30.03
CA ASP A 459 6.69 16.47 -30.33
C ASP A 459 6.64 14.96 -30.08
N VAL A 460 6.23 14.57 -28.87
CA VAL A 460 6.26 13.17 -28.43
C VAL A 460 5.39 12.29 -29.30
N LYS A 461 4.22 12.82 -29.67
CA LYS A 461 3.29 12.11 -30.53
C LYS A 461 3.95 11.83 -31.87
N SER A 462 4.42 12.83 -32.61
CA SER A 462 4.93 12.58 -33.96
C SER A 462 6.29 11.86 -33.99
N LYS A 463 7.14 12.06 -32.98
CA LYS A 463 8.50 11.51 -32.94
C LYS A 463 8.55 10.07 -32.41
N TYR A 464 7.83 9.76 -31.34
CA TYR A 464 7.97 8.47 -30.64
C TYR A 464 6.73 7.59 -30.73
N LEU A 465 5.53 8.17 -30.89
CA LEU A 465 4.28 7.42 -30.97
C LEU A 465 3.78 7.37 -32.42
N THR A 466 4.13 6.30 -33.16
CA THR A 466 3.63 6.11 -34.54
C THR A 466 2.10 6.27 -34.58
N GLU A 467 1.55 6.67 -35.73
CA GLU A 467 0.09 6.81 -35.89
C GLU A 467 -0.64 5.50 -35.54
N GLU A 468 -0.01 4.36 -35.83
CA GLU A 468 -0.50 3.02 -35.43
C GLU A 468 -0.54 2.86 -33.91
N ASN A 469 0.54 3.19 -33.19
CA ASN A 469 0.55 3.15 -31.72
C ASN A 469 -0.52 4.09 -31.14
N TRP A 470 -0.62 5.31 -31.67
CA TRP A 470 -1.59 6.31 -31.24
C TRP A 470 -3.04 5.83 -31.40
N GLU A 471 -3.34 5.14 -32.51
CA GLU A 471 -4.65 4.51 -32.73
C GLU A 471 -4.93 3.39 -31.72
N VAL A 472 -3.93 2.54 -31.43
CA VAL A 472 -4.06 1.45 -30.45
C VAL A 472 -4.37 2.01 -29.06
N PHE A 473 -3.62 3.02 -28.60
CA PHE A 473 -3.90 3.70 -27.33
C PHE A 473 -5.30 4.33 -27.32
N ARG A 474 -5.69 4.99 -28.42
CA ARG A 474 -7.02 5.61 -28.52
C ARG A 474 -8.13 4.59 -28.37
N ARG A 475 -8.06 3.50 -29.13
CA ARG A 475 -9.05 2.43 -29.05
C ARG A 475 -9.10 1.82 -27.66
N TYR A 476 -7.95 1.52 -27.05
CA TYR A 476 -7.91 0.96 -25.71
C TYR A 476 -8.55 1.89 -24.67
N TYR A 477 -8.13 3.16 -24.60
CA TYR A 477 -8.62 4.10 -23.58
C TYR A 477 -10.02 4.67 -23.85
N GLN A 478 -10.52 4.63 -25.10
CA GLN A 478 -11.87 5.08 -25.45
C GLN A 478 -12.90 3.94 -25.53
N GLU A 479 -12.55 2.75 -26.04
CA GLU A 479 -13.51 1.68 -26.35
C GLU A 479 -13.80 0.74 -25.16
N GLU A 480 -12.84 0.51 -24.24
CA GLU A 480 -13.07 -0.34 -23.05
C GLU A 480 -13.94 0.33 -21.96
N THR A 481 -14.46 1.53 -22.23
CA THR A 481 -15.53 2.15 -21.40
C THR A 481 -16.93 1.62 -21.72
N LYS A 482 -17.10 0.66 -22.64
CA LYS A 482 -18.43 0.17 -23.07
C LYS A 482 -18.89 -1.18 -22.50
N ASP A 483 -18.01 -1.98 -21.90
CA ASP A 483 -18.34 -3.34 -21.42
C ASP A 483 -18.18 -3.54 -19.91
N VAL A 484 -18.51 -2.51 -19.12
CA VAL A 484 -18.77 -2.68 -17.68
C VAL A 484 -20.01 -1.85 -17.31
N VAL A 485 -21.19 -2.44 -17.50
CA VAL A 485 -22.45 -2.04 -16.85
C VAL A 485 -22.84 -3.14 -15.88
#